data_AF-A0AAU7UG76-F1
#
_entry.id   AF-A0AAU7UG76-F1
#
_cell.length_a   1.000
_cell.length_b   1.000
_cell.length_c   1.000
_cell.angle_alpha   90.00
_cell.angle_beta   90.00
_cell.angle_gamma   90.00
#
_symmetry.space_group_name_H-M   'P 1'
#
loop_
_entity.id
_entity.type
_entity.pdbx_description
1 polymer ?
#
loop_
_entity_poly.entity_id
_entity_poly.type
_entity_poly.pdbx_seq_one_letter_code
_entity_poly.pdbx_strand_id
1 'polypeptide(L)'
;MTAHDVSADLTAEFGLSLWIDTCADTRAARLQVPFPALAAFARRVSALGQVAAACGQDDVFLPALRLLRRARYLLATSPLSTGHPLLWPDAGLEDLKRLRRLLPAMHEEAAPLAEELWTLVTDLRQADVSPLSVALNAELTRLSARPRPQVIPGMPRPQARWALVIPNTPALLACQADLEARWPELDLLPPGELRRDTPAPNEAHRDVVYEAVYICGSLAAQHVPAWVLHTPRAEQTVLLQYDWLWDDEPGFPLSALNDLLAPEPLTVRPAAPDAAALAVPLPPRRPRPNRGRTELLDAAQVHDEDEEEDPTRTHAAEPTAPSAPAEHRQGPRVAPVRLEPWAPDYSQARGTAGTGAHGESTVPARLLILQGGHQGLLGVWMETEGRAYIVEAEDGSAVCDLPLGEVRAGQHLVLRERGDLQLIHGYAAARHGEAYGLAREVHLDFKRDLRRAAARYATRDLACAVLASFGAVSANPQNFSNWCRDDKLRPREWADMAALVRFAGRPERDAQPLWDNADQLWTWHREAGRQVSELLEQAVAGADLAPLRRSGTQRFTLGEEGHTLVAYRIEDVTAELADVPQSRLEKPFRTAL
;
A
#
# COMPACT_ATOMS: atom_id res chain seq x y z
N MET A 1 9.06 -21.50 -10.57
CA MET A 1 8.15 -22.33 -9.76
C MET A 1 7.16 -22.98 -10.68
N THR A 2 7.20 -24.31 -10.76
CA THR A 2 6.18 -25.11 -11.44
C THR A 2 4.99 -25.36 -10.49
N ALA A 3 3.83 -25.77 -11.01
CA ALA A 3 2.69 -26.16 -10.16
C ALA A 3 3.05 -27.26 -9.14
N HIS A 4 4.07 -28.08 -9.46
CA HIS A 4 4.61 -29.09 -8.54
C HIS A 4 5.37 -28.50 -7.35
N ASP A 5 6.09 -27.38 -7.53
CA ASP A 5 6.86 -26.75 -6.46
C ASP A 5 5.94 -26.08 -5.42
N VAL A 6 4.82 -25.50 -5.88
CA VAL A 6 3.77 -24.91 -5.00
C VAL A 6 3.03 -25.98 -4.21
N SER A 7 2.82 -27.16 -4.83
CA SER A 7 2.15 -28.30 -4.19
C SER A 7 2.96 -28.84 -2.99
N ALA A 8 4.28 -28.94 -3.12
CA ALA A 8 5.14 -29.49 -2.07
C ALA A 8 5.12 -28.65 -0.77
N ASP A 9 5.18 -27.32 -0.88
CA ASP A 9 5.17 -26.42 0.27
C ASP A 9 3.82 -26.43 1.00
N LEU A 10 2.70 -26.42 0.26
CA LEU A 10 1.36 -26.49 0.85
C LEU A 10 1.04 -27.88 1.45
N THR A 11 1.68 -28.93 0.94
CA THR A 11 1.50 -30.31 1.42
C THR A 11 2.17 -30.53 2.76
N ALA A 12 3.36 -29.98 2.96
CA ALA A 12 4.12 -30.05 4.21
C ALA A 12 3.49 -29.19 5.33
N GLU A 13 2.83 -28.10 4.98
CA GLU A 13 2.29 -27.11 5.92
C GLU A 13 0.89 -27.50 6.48
N PHE A 14 0.09 -28.32 5.76
CA PHE A 14 -1.36 -28.47 6.08
C PHE A 14 -1.98 -29.86 5.95
N GLY A 15 -1.25 -30.90 5.55
CA GLY A 15 -1.85 -32.24 5.36
C GLY A 15 -2.83 -32.32 4.18
N LEU A 16 -2.69 -31.41 3.20
CA LEU A 16 -3.54 -31.25 2.02
C LEU A 16 -3.09 -32.07 0.79
N SER A 17 -2.23 -33.09 0.95
CA SER A 17 -1.69 -33.87 -0.19
C SER A 17 -2.79 -34.43 -1.10
N LEU A 18 -3.94 -34.79 -0.54
CA LEU A 18 -5.06 -35.34 -1.30
C LEU A 18 -5.84 -34.26 -2.09
N TRP A 19 -5.76 -32.99 -1.69
CA TRP A 19 -6.57 -31.88 -2.22
C TRP A 19 -5.95 -31.16 -3.41
N ILE A 20 -4.62 -31.02 -3.42
CA ILE A 20 -3.94 -30.35 -4.53
C ILE A 20 -3.93 -31.25 -5.77
N ASP A 21 -3.76 -32.56 -5.58
CA ASP A 21 -3.80 -33.55 -6.66
C ASP A 21 -5.21 -33.80 -7.21
N THR A 22 -6.28 -33.61 -6.42
CA THR A 22 -7.67 -33.78 -6.89
C THR A 22 -8.26 -32.56 -7.59
N CYS A 23 -7.57 -31.42 -7.56
CA CYS A 23 -8.01 -30.19 -8.20
C CYS A 23 -7.12 -29.72 -9.36
N ALA A 24 -6.27 -30.60 -9.88
CA ALA A 24 -5.60 -30.41 -11.17
C ALA A 24 -6.59 -30.11 -12.33
N ASP A 25 -7.89 -30.35 -12.12
CA ASP A 25 -8.97 -30.10 -13.07
C ASP A 25 -9.77 -28.79 -12.84
N THR A 26 -9.32 -27.87 -11.96
CA THR A 26 -10.01 -26.58 -11.80
C THR A 26 -10.11 -25.87 -13.15
N ARG A 27 -11.34 -25.66 -13.62
CA ARG A 27 -11.61 -25.03 -14.90
C ARG A 27 -11.50 -23.54 -14.76
N ALA A 28 -10.45 -22.96 -15.34
CA ALA A 28 -10.31 -21.53 -15.43
C ALA A 28 -11.00 -21.05 -16.74
N ALA A 29 -11.89 -20.07 -16.67
CA ALA A 29 -12.50 -19.43 -17.83
C ALA A 29 -12.33 -17.92 -17.78
N ARG A 30 -12.10 -17.29 -18.92
CA ARG A 30 -12.07 -15.83 -19.07
C ARG A 30 -13.24 -15.39 -19.94
N LEU A 31 -14.10 -14.56 -19.37
CA LEU A 31 -15.23 -13.95 -20.06
C LEU A 31 -14.92 -12.49 -20.35
N GLN A 32 -14.77 -12.19 -21.63
CA GLN A 32 -14.55 -10.84 -22.12
C GLN A 32 -15.88 -10.18 -22.47
N VAL A 33 -16.14 -9.03 -21.85
CA VAL A 33 -17.37 -8.26 -22.03
C VAL A 33 -17.06 -7.01 -22.85
N PRO A 34 -17.66 -6.83 -24.04
CA PRO A 34 -17.44 -5.62 -24.82
C PRO A 34 -18.15 -4.43 -24.19
N PHE A 35 -17.43 -3.31 -23.98
CA PHE A 35 -18.06 -2.05 -23.60
C PHE A 35 -17.34 -0.83 -24.20
N PRO A 36 -17.63 -0.50 -25.48
CA PRO A 36 -16.92 0.55 -26.21
C PRO A 36 -16.95 1.93 -25.54
N ALA A 37 -18.06 2.30 -24.92
CA ALA A 37 -18.21 3.57 -24.21
C ALA A 37 -17.25 3.68 -23.01
N LEU A 38 -17.14 2.61 -22.20
CA LEU A 38 -16.20 2.57 -21.09
C LEU A 38 -14.74 2.55 -21.56
N ALA A 39 -14.45 1.85 -22.66
CA ALA A 39 -13.12 1.86 -23.28
C ALA A 39 -12.73 3.28 -23.76
N ALA A 40 -13.69 3.99 -24.38
CA ALA A 40 -13.49 5.39 -24.78
C ALA A 40 -13.24 6.28 -23.56
N PHE A 41 -14.06 6.15 -22.52
CA PHE A 41 -13.87 6.85 -21.24
C PHE A 41 -12.48 6.62 -20.66
N ALA A 42 -12.04 5.36 -20.53
CA ALA A 42 -10.73 5.02 -19.98
C ALA A 42 -9.56 5.64 -20.77
N ARG A 43 -9.66 5.66 -22.11
CA ARG A 43 -8.67 6.33 -22.98
C ARG A 43 -8.65 7.84 -22.74
N ARG A 44 -9.82 8.49 -22.63
CA ARG A 44 -9.91 9.95 -22.40
C ARG A 44 -9.42 10.36 -21.01
N VAL A 45 -9.69 9.57 -19.97
CA VAL A 45 -9.12 9.79 -18.63
C VAL A 45 -7.58 9.73 -18.67
N SER A 46 -7.03 8.79 -19.43
CA SER A 46 -5.58 8.66 -19.58
C SER A 46 -4.98 9.83 -20.36
N ALA A 47 -5.64 10.27 -21.44
CA ALA A 47 -5.24 11.45 -22.21
C ALA A 47 -5.26 12.74 -21.36
N LEU A 48 -6.33 12.96 -20.57
CA LEU A 48 -6.40 14.10 -19.64
C LEU A 48 -5.27 14.05 -18.60
N GLY A 49 -4.92 12.85 -18.12
CA GLY A 49 -3.78 12.67 -17.20
C GLY A 49 -2.43 13.04 -17.82
N GLN A 50 -2.23 12.79 -19.12
CA GLN A 50 -1.03 13.19 -19.86
C GLN A 50 -0.96 14.70 -20.04
N VAL A 51 -2.08 15.35 -20.38
CA VAL A 51 -2.17 16.81 -20.47
C VAL A 51 -1.88 17.46 -19.12
N ALA A 52 -2.49 16.96 -18.05
CA ALA A 52 -2.23 17.47 -16.70
C ALA A 52 -0.76 17.33 -16.30
N ALA A 53 -0.10 16.23 -16.66
CA ALA A 53 1.32 16.04 -16.41
C ALA A 53 2.20 17.02 -17.22
N ALA A 54 1.85 17.27 -18.49
CA ALA A 54 2.55 18.24 -19.33
C ALA A 54 2.40 19.68 -18.81
N CYS A 55 1.27 20.00 -18.18
CA CYS A 55 0.99 21.30 -17.57
C CYS A 55 1.52 21.44 -16.12
N GLY A 56 2.39 20.54 -15.66
CA GLY A 56 2.98 20.62 -14.32
C GLY A 56 2.04 20.26 -13.16
N GLN A 57 1.02 19.44 -13.42
CA GLN A 57 0.02 18.99 -12.43
C GLN A 57 -0.72 20.12 -11.73
N ASP A 58 -1.15 21.13 -12.49
CA ASP A 58 -2.01 22.22 -12.01
C ASP A 58 -3.17 21.68 -11.14
N ASP A 59 -3.35 22.28 -9.96
CA ASP A 59 -4.34 21.93 -8.93
C ASP A 59 -5.76 21.81 -9.49
N VAL A 60 -6.06 22.48 -10.61
CA VAL A 60 -7.37 22.40 -11.27
C VAL A 60 -7.66 21.00 -11.82
N PHE A 61 -6.66 20.22 -12.23
CA PHE A 61 -6.87 18.87 -12.75
C PHE A 61 -7.05 17.83 -11.64
N LEU A 62 -6.42 18.03 -10.48
CA LEU A 62 -6.22 16.95 -9.50
C LEU A 62 -7.53 16.40 -8.90
N PRO A 63 -8.51 17.22 -8.47
CA PRO A 63 -9.79 16.71 -7.95
C PRO A 63 -10.55 15.87 -8.97
N ALA A 64 -10.68 16.39 -10.20
CA ALA A 64 -11.39 15.71 -11.28
C ALA A 64 -10.67 14.45 -11.76
N LEU A 65 -9.34 14.47 -11.91
CA LEU A 65 -8.58 13.27 -12.27
C LEU A 65 -8.67 12.20 -11.19
N ARG A 66 -8.67 12.57 -9.90
CA ARG A 66 -8.87 11.61 -8.80
C ARG A 66 -10.24 10.94 -8.90
N LEU A 67 -11.30 11.72 -9.14
CA LEU A 67 -12.64 11.20 -9.37
C LEU A 67 -12.68 10.28 -10.59
N LEU A 68 -12.20 10.74 -11.75
CA LEU A 68 -12.27 10.02 -13.01
C LEU A 68 -11.48 8.70 -12.97
N ARG A 69 -10.30 8.69 -12.33
CA ARG A 69 -9.51 7.48 -12.12
C ARG A 69 -10.21 6.50 -11.19
N ARG A 70 -10.82 7.00 -10.11
CA ARG A 70 -11.63 6.16 -9.19
C ARG A 70 -12.85 5.58 -9.90
N ALA A 71 -13.60 6.39 -10.65
CA ALA A 71 -14.75 5.93 -11.42
C ALA A 71 -14.34 4.89 -12.45
N ARG A 72 -13.26 5.13 -13.21
CA ARG A 72 -12.67 4.16 -14.15
C ARG A 72 -12.35 2.84 -13.47
N TYR A 73 -11.69 2.88 -12.31
CA TYR A 73 -11.35 1.69 -11.54
C TYR A 73 -12.61 0.92 -11.13
N LEU A 74 -13.56 1.59 -10.48
CA LEU A 74 -14.78 0.96 -10.01
C LEU A 74 -15.63 0.39 -11.16
N LEU A 75 -15.81 1.14 -12.25
CA LEU A 75 -16.50 0.68 -13.46
C LEU A 75 -15.84 -0.57 -14.04
N ALA A 76 -14.51 -0.66 -13.98
CA ALA A 76 -13.74 -1.77 -14.51
C ALA A 76 -13.80 -3.01 -13.61
N THR A 77 -13.91 -2.86 -12.29
CA THR A 77 -13.79 -3.96 -11.32
C THR A 77 -15.10 -4.36 -10.65
N SER A 78 -16.22 -3.76 -11.04
CA SER A 78 -17.48 -3.94 -10.34
C SER A 78 -18.66 -4.08 -11.32
N PRO A 79 -19.58 -5.03 -11.08
CA PRO A 79 -20.83 -5.14 -11.83
C PRO A 79 -21.90 -4.12 -11.39
N LEU A 80 -21.56 -3.05 -10.65
CA LEU A 80 -22.49 -1.96 -10.34
C LEU A 80 -23.07 -1.31 -11.60
N SER A 81 -24.30 -0.81 -11.52
CA SER A 81 -24.87 0.01 -12.60
C SER A 81 -23.97 1.20 -12.89
N THR A 82 -23.85 1.57 -14.16
CA THR A 82 -22.97 2.68 -14.55
C THR A 82 -23.49 4.04 -14.10
N GLY A 83 -24.75 4.13 -13.63
CA GLY A 83 -25.32 5.29 -12.94
C GLY A 83 -25.14 5.31 -11.42
N HIS A 84 -24.57 4.26 -10.81
CA HIS A 84 -24.56 4.10 -9.36
C HIS A 84 -23.87 5.27 -8.61
N PRO A 85 -24.44 5.80 -7.50
CA PRO A 85 -23.90 6.96 -6.79
C PRO A 85 -22.46 6.81 -6.27
N LEU A 86 -22.00 5.59 -5.97
CA LEU A 86 -20.61 5.34 -5.57
C LEU A 86 -19.59 5.61 -6.67
N LEU A 87 -20.01 5.50 -7.94
CA LEU A 87 -19.16 5.81 -9.10
C LEU A 87 -19.07 7.32 -9.32
N TRP A 88 -20.17 8.02 -9.06
CA TRP A 88 -20.36 9.43 -9.39
C TRP A 88 -20.94 10.22 -8.20
N PRO A 89 -20.17 10.41 -7.12
CA PRO A 89 -20.61 11.25 -6.01
C PRO A 89 -20.90 12.68 -6.52
N ASP A 90 -21.97 13.30 -6.04
CA ASP A 90 -22.42 14.62 -6.51
C ASP A 90 -21.33 15.68 -6.46
N ALA A 91 -20.53 15.70 -5.37
CA ALA A 91 -19.39 16.58 -5.23
C ALA A 91 -18.36 16.40 -6.37
N GLY A 92 -18.12 15.15 -6.79
CA GLY A 92 -17.24 14.85 -7.92
C GLY A 92 -17.82 15.32 -9.26
N LEU A 93 -19.14 15.19 -9.47
CA LEU A 93 -19.77 15.68 -10.69
C LEU A 93 -19.67 17.21 -10.80
N GLU A 94 -19.77 17.93 -9.68
CA GLU A 94 -19.50 19.37 -9.67
C GLU A 94 -18.04 19.70 -9.99
N ASP A 95 -17.08 18.91 -9.51
CA ASP A 95 -15.67 19.06 -9.91
C ASP A 95 -15.46 18.84 -11.41
N LEU A 96 -16.14 17.87 -12.01
CA LEU A 96 -16.07 17.63 -13.46
C LEU A 96 -16.73 18.77 -14.26
N LYS A 97 -17.88 19.28 -13.80
CA LYS A 97 -18.52 20.48 -14.39
C LYS A 97 -17.62 21.69 -14.29
N ARG A 98 -16.93 21.86 -13.16
CA ARG A 98 -15.97 22.94 -12.94
C ARG A 98 -14.78 22.81 -13.89
N LEU A 99 -14.22 21.61 -14.03
CA LEU A 99 -13.14 21.31 -14.97
C LEU A 99 -13.54 21.66 -16.41
N ARG A 100 -14.74 21.26 -16.83
CA ARG A 100 -15.31 21.61 -18.14
C ARG A 100 -15.42 23.13 -18.37
N ARG A 101 -15.77 23.90 -17.33
CA ARG A 101 -15.87 25.37 -17.42
C ARG A 101 -14.52 26.07 -17.42
N LEU A 102 -13.56 25.59 -16.64
CA LEU A 102 -12.29 26.28 -16.40
C LEU A 102 -11.21 25.93 -17.44
N LEU A 103 -11.16 24.69 -17.91
CA LEU A 103 -10.11 24.26 -18.83
C LEU A 103 -10.03 25.06 -20.14
N PRO A 104 -11.13 25.47 -20.80
CA PRO A 104 -11.02 26.30 -22.00
C PRO A 104 -10.27 27.63 -21.79
N ALA A 105 -10.33 28.21 -20.60
CA ALA A 105 -9.65 29.45 -20.29
C ALA A 105 -8.19 29.25 -19.84
N MET A 106 -7.86 28.09 -19.28
CA MET A 106 -6.56 27.81 -18.67
C MET A 106 -5.64 26.98 -19.55
N HIS A 107 -6.22 26.04 -20.30
CA HIS A 107 -5.54 25.00 -21.06
C HIS A 107 -6.36 24.66 -22.30
N GLU A 108 -6.19 25.45 -23.38
CA GLU A 108 -6.97 25.31 -24.63
C GLU A 108 -6.96 23.87 -25.18
N GLU A 109 -5.80 23.20 -25.10
CA GLU A 109 -5.62 21.81 -25.54
C GLU A 109 -6.47 20.79 -24.74
N ALA A 110 -6.86 21.13 -23.51
CA ALA A 110 -7.61 20.26 -22.61
C ALA A 110 -9.14 20.43 -22.74
N ALA A 111 -9.62 21.54 -23.32
CA ALA A 111 -11.04 21.81 -23.52
C ALA A 111 -11.81 20.70 -24.26
N PRO A 112 -11.36 20.19 -25.43
CA PRO A 112 -12.10 19.15 -26.14
C PRO A 112 -12.17 17.86 -25.32
N LEU A 113 -11.11 17.50 -24.59
CA LEU A 113 -11.09 16.32 -23.71
C LEU A 113 -12.08 16.46 -22.55
N ALA A 114 -12.21 17.66 -21.99
CA ALA A 114 -13.15 17.93 -20.91
C ALA A 114 -14.60 17.77 -21.35
N GLU A 115 -14.94 18.28 -22.54
CA GLU A 115 -16.27 18.14 -23.13
C GLU A 115 -16.58 16.68 -23.45
N GLU A 116 -15.66 15.97 -24.10
CA GLU A 116 -15.81 14.55 -24.40
C GLU A 116 -15.99 13.70 -23.14
N LEU A 117 -15.20 13.96 -22.10
CA LEU A 117 -15.34 13.27 -20.81
C LEU A 117 -16.69 13.56 -20.15
N TRP A 118 -17.16 14.80 -20.22
CA TRP A 118 -18.47 15.15 -19.68
C TRP A 118 -19.60 14.38 -20.39
N THR A 119 -19.55 14.33 -21.72
CA THR A 119 -20.51 13.57 -22.54
C THR A 119 -20.47 12.09 -22.19
N LEU A 120 -19.27 11.47 -22.19
CA LEU A 120 -19.10 10.06 -21.84
C LEU A 120 -19.59 9.73 -20.43
N VAL A 121 -19.32 10.58 -19.44
CA VAL A 121 -19.83 10.38 -18.07
C VAL A 121 -21.35 10.48 -18.04
N THR A 122 -21.94 11.42 -18.77
CA THR A 122 -23.40 11.57 -18.86
C THR A 122 -24.05 10.35 -19.49
N ASP A 123 -23.49 9.88 -20.61
CA ASP A 123 -23.98 8.69 -21.33
C ASP A 123 -23.84 7.43 -20.48
N LEU A 124 -22.68 7.24 -19.82
CA LEU A 124 -22.47 6.11 -18.90
C LEU A 124 -23.45 6.15 -17.74
N ARG A 125 -23.78 7.33 -17.20
CA ARG A 125 -24.75 7.45 -16.12
C ARG A 125 -26.18 7.13 -16.54
N GLN A 126 -26.52 7.37 -17.80
CA GLN A 126 -27.83 7.04 -18.35
C GLN A 126 -27.97 5.56 -18.69
N ALA A 127 -26.86 4.85 -18.90
CA ALA A 127 -26.89 3.40 -18.97
C ALA A 127 -27.27 2.85 -17.58
N ASP A 128 -28.48 2.30 -17.49
CA ASP A 128 -29.04 1.77 -16.24
C ASP A 128 -28.43 0.42 -15.85
N VAL A 129 -27.76 -0.24 -16.81
CA VAL A 129 -27.23 -1.60 -16.64
C VAL A 129 -25.77 -1.68 -17.06
N SER A 130 -24.93 -2.19 -16.17
CA SER A 130 -23.54 -2.52 -16.50
C SER A 130 -23.46 -3.80 -17.33
N PRO A 131 -22.71 -3.82 -18.45
CA PRO A 131 -22.50 -5.04 -19.22
C PRO A 131 -21.86 -6.17 -18.40
N LEU A 132 -21.02 -5.86 -17.39
CA LEU A 132 -20.50 -6.88 -16.47
C LEU A 132 -21.62 -7.50 -15.62
N SER A 133 -22.61 -6.71 -15.19
CA SER A 133 -23.79 -7.22 -14.47
C SER A 133 -24.58 -8.19 -15.35
N VAL A 134 -24.78 -7.85 -16.62
CA VAL A 134 -25.49 -8.72 -17.58
C VAL A 134 -24.74 -10.03 -17.78
N ALA A 135 -23.43 -9.97 -18.00
CA ALA A 135 -22.60 -11.15 -18.18
C ALA A 135 -22.58 -12.03 -16.93
N LEU A 136 -22.43 -11.43 -15.74
CA LEU A 136 -22.49 -12.15 -14.47
C LEU A 136 -23.83 -12.84 -14.28
N ASN A 137 -24.94 -12.15 -14.54
CA ASN A 137 -26.28 -12.75 -14.42
C ASN A 137 -26.47 -13.91 -15.38
N ALA A 138 -26.04 -13.79 -16.64
CA ALA A 138 -26.11 -14.87 -17.62
C ALA A 138 -25.34 -16.12 -17.15
N GLU A 139 -24.17 -15.92 -16.54
CA GLU A 139 -23.37 -17.00 -15.96
C GLU A 139 -24.00 -17.64 -14.73
N LEU A 140 -24.55 -16.83 -13.82
CA LEU A 140 -25.24 -17.34 -12.64
C LEU A 140 -26.50 -18.13 -13.02
N THR A 141 -27.25 -17.70 -14.05
CA THR A 141 -28.37 -18.47 -14.60
C THR A 141 -27.89 -19.77 -15.21
N ARG A 142 -26.81 -19.74 -16.02
CA ARG A 142 -26.21 -20.93 -16.62
C ARG A 142 -25.76 -21.94 -15.55
N LEU A 143 -25.11 -21.46 -14.48
CA LEU A 143 -24.68 -22.29 -13.36
C LEU A 143 -25.88 -22.87 -12.60
N SER A 144 -26.91 -22.06 -12.37
CA SER A 144 -28.11 -22.48 -11.62
C SER A 144 -28.86 -23.61 -12.32
N ALA A 145 -28.90 -23.59 -13.65
CA ALA A 145 -29.51 -24.63 -14.48
C ALA A 145 -28.72 -25.94 -14.53
N ARG A 146 -27.44 -25.96 -14.14
CA ARG A 146 -26.64 -27.18 -14.10
C ARG A 146 -27.07 -28.05 -12.91
N PRO A 147 -27.19 -29.38 -13.08
CA PRO A 147 -27.36 -30.27 -11.95
C PRO A 147 -26.16 -30.14 -11.02
N ARG A 148 -26.39 -30.18 -9.70
CA ARG A 148 -25.30 -30.08 -8.72
C ARG A 148 -24.28 -31.20 -9.01
N PRO A 149 -22.97 -30.88 -9.02
CA PRO A 149 -21.95 -31.90 -9.21
C PRO A 149 -22.11 -33.00 -8.17
N GLN A 150 -21.94 -34.26 -8.59
CA GLN A 150 -21.91 -35.36 -7.64
C GLN A 150 -20.70 -35.17 -6.74
N VAL A 151 -20.92 -35.31 -5.43
CA VAL A 151 -19.87 -35.17 -4.42
C VAL A 151 -18.75 -36.14 -4.75
N ILE A 152 -17.58 -35.60 -5.10
CA ILE A 152 -16.38 -36.40 -5.33
C ILE A 152 -16.08 -37.14 -4.01
N PRO A 153 -15.99 -38.48 -3.99
CA PRO A 153 -15.70 -39.21 -2.76
C PRO A 153 -14.41 -38.70 -2.11
N GLY A 154 -14.50 -38.26 -0.85
CA GLY A 154 -13.38 -37.69 -0.09
C GLY A 154 -13.32 -36.16 -0.07
N MET A 155 -14.08 -35.46 -0.92
CA MET A 155 -14.21 -34.00 -0.89
C MET A 155 -15.39 -33.58 0.02
N PRO A 156 -15.24 -32.53 0.83
CA PRO A 156 -16.37 -31.88 1.49
C PRO A 156 -17.36 -31.45 0.44
N ARG A 157 -18.66 -31.62 0.74
CA ARG A 157 -19.70 -31.05 -0.11
C ARG A 157 -19.47 -29.53 -0.23
N PRO A 158 -19.54 -28.95 -1.43
CA PRO A 158 -19.50 -27.50 -1.59
C PRO A 158 -20.51 -26.88 -0.64
N GLN A 159 -20.04 -25.98 0.20
CA GLN A 159 -20.89 -25.31 1.20
C GLN A 159 -21.66 -24.15 0.56
N ALA A 160 -21.22 -23.71 -0.62
CA ALA A 160 -21.80 -22.65 -1.43
C ALA A 160 -21.70 -23.01 -2.92
N ARG A 161 -22.68 -22.61 -3.74
CA ARG A 161 -22.61 -22.84 -5.20
C ARG A 161 -21.63 -21.89 -5.89
N TRP A 162 -21.50 -20.67 -5.39
CA TRP A 162 -20.55 -19.73 -5.96
C TRP A 162 -20.09 -18.66 -4.98
N ALA A 163 -18.98 -18.00 -5.31
CA ALA A 163 -18.51 -16.78 -4.68
C ALA A 163 -18.32 -15.68 -5.73
N LEU A 164 -18.57 -14.44 -5.34
CA LEU A 164 -18.22 -13.26 -6.14
C LEU A 164 -17.13 -12.47 -5.40
N VAL A 165 -15.99 -12.28 -6.06
CA VAL A 165 -14.83 -11.58 -5.53
C VAL A 165 -14.70 -10.23 -6.23
N ILE A 166 -14.86 -9.15 -5.48
CA ILE A 166 -14.65 -7.77 -5.95
C ILE A 166 -13.56 -7.13 -5.08
N PRO A 167 -12.49 -6.56 -5.66
CA PRO A 167 -11.35 -6.04 -4.91
C PRO A 167 -11.61 -4.75 -4.10
N ASN A 168 -12.83 -4.24 -4.10
CA ASN A 168 -13.20 -2.99 -3.43
C ASN A 168 -14.38 -3.22 -2.48
N THR A 169 -14.15 -3.19 -1.16
CA THR A 169 -15.17 -3.50 -0.15
C THR A 169 -16.44 -2.64 -0.25
N PRO A 170 -16.38 -1.30 -0.43
CA PRO A 170 -17.60 -0.51 -0.63
C PRO A 170 -18.38 -0.91 -1.90
N ALA A 171 -17.69 -1.17 -3.01
CA ALA A 171 -18.33 -1.60 -4.25
C ALA A 171 -18.89 -3.02 -4.13
N LEU A 172 -18.22 -3.90 -3.38
CA LEU A 172 -18.69 -5.24 -3.07
C LEU A 172 -20.01 -5.20 -2.31
N LEU A 173 -20.08 -4.41 -1.23
CA LEU A 173 -21.31 -4.25 -0.44
C LEU A 173 -22.46 -3.65 -1.26
N ALA A 174 -22.16 -2.67 -2.11
CA ALA A 174 -23.18 -2.09 -2.99
C ALA A 174 -23.61 -3.06 -4.10
N CYS A 175 -22.68 -3.80 -4.71
CA CYS A 175 -23.01 -4.87 -5.65
C CYS A 175 -23.89 -5.92 -5.00
N GLN A 176 -23.57 -6.29 -3.76
CA GLN A 176 -24.36 -7.25 -3.00
C GLN A 176 -25.78 -6.73 -2.81
N ALA A 177 -25.95 -5.48 -2.35
CA ALA A 177 -27.27 -4.87 -2.20
C ALA A 177 -28.05 -4.79 -3.54
N ASP A 178 -27.40 -4.38 -4.63
CA ASP A 178 -28.00 -4.31 -5.97
C ASP A 178 -28.43 -5.71 -6.47
N LEU A 179 -27.57 -6.72 -6.27
CA LEU A 179 -27.87 -8.10 -6.64
C LEU A 179 -29.01 -8.67 -5.79
N GLU A 180 -29.02 -8.41 -4.50
CA GLU A 180 -30.07 -8.83 -3.57
C GLU A 180 -31.43 -8.21 -3.93
N ALA A 181 -31.45 -6.92 -4.29
CA ALA A 181 -32.66 -6.22 -4.70
C ALA A 181 -33.24 -6.78 -6.01
N ARG A 182 -32.38 -7.16 -6.96
CA ARG A 182 -32.79 -7.71 -8.27
C ARG A 182 -33.03 -9.23 -8.25
N TRP A 183 -32.63 -9.89 -7.17
CA TRP A 183 -32.68 -11.35 -7.05
C TRP A 183 -34.08 -11.95 -7.25
N PRO A 184 -35.18 -11.37 -6.74
CA PRO A 184 -36.53 -11.88 -6.96
C PRO A 184 -36.93 -11.92 -8.44
N GLU A 185 -36.35 -11.04 -9.26
CA GLU A 185 -36.62 -10.95 -10.70
C GLU A 185 -35.79 -11.94 -11.52
N LEU A 186 -34.65 -12.39 -10.98
CA LEU A 186 -33.70 -13.25 -11.67
C LEU A 186 -34.08 -14.74 -11.59
N ASP A 187 -35.09 -15.11 -10.79
CA ASP A 187 -35.52 -16.51 -10.54
C ASP A 187 -34.36 -17.45 -10.13
N LEU A 188 -33.32 -16.87 -9.52
CA LEU A 188 -32.09 -17.56 -9.16
C LEU A 188 -32.24 -18.23 -7.78
N LEU A 189 -32.93 -19.37 -7.69
CA LEU A 189 -33.01 -20.26 -6.50
C LEU A 189 -33.73 -19.68 -5.25
N PRO A 190 -34.38 -20.53 -4.44
CA PRO A 190 -35.12 -20.10 -3.26
C PRO A 190 -34.21 -19.44 -2.18
N PRO A 191 -34.73 -18.44 -1.43
CA PRO A 191 -34.03 -17.83 -0.32
C PRO A 191 -33.62 -18.88 0.72
N GLY A 192 -32.31 -19.03 0.99
CA GLY A 192 -31.78 -19.89 2.06
C GLY A 192 -30.84 -21.03 1.64
N GLU A 193 -30.73 -21.38 0.36
CA GLU A 193 -29.86 -22.48 -0.11
C GLU A 193 -28.44 -22.07 -0.52
N LEU A 194 -28.17 -20.77 -0.62
CA LEU A 194 -26.84 -20.25 -0.89
C LEU A 194 -26.29 -19.65 0.40
N ARG A 195 -25.27 -20.29 0.98
CA ARG A 195 -24.36 -19.60 1.91
C ARG A 195 -23.54 -18.67 1.03
N ARG A 196 -23.97 -17.40 0.97
CA ARG A 196 -23.41 -16.39 0.06
C ARG A 196 -22.23 -15.77 0.76
N ASP A 197 -21.06 -15.97 0.18
CA ASP A 197 -19.88 -15.27 0.62
C ASP A 197 -19.52 -14.27 -0.48
N THR A 198 -19.55 -12.99 -0.14
CA THR A 198 -19.00 -11.91 -0.94
C THR A 198 -17.79 -11.40 -0.18
N PRO A 199 -16.77 -12.25 0.00
CA PRO A 199 -15.64 -11.86 0.79
C PRO A 199 -14.85 -10.80 0.03
N ALA A 200 -14.32 -9.81 0.74
CA ALA A 200 -13.15 -9.12 0.21
C ALA A 200 -12.09 -10.17 -0.15
N PRO A 201 -11.17 -9.91 -1.10
CA PRO A 201 -10.21 -10.91 -1.53
C PRO A 201 -9.36 -11.52 -0.40
N ASN A 202 -9.25 -10.85 0.76
CA ASN A 202 -8.60 -11.31 1.99
C ASN A 202 -9.55 -12.01 2.99
N GLU A 203 -10.86 -11.90 2.83
CA GLU A 203 -11.90 -12.47 3.69
C GLU A 203 -12.43 -13.81 3.19
N ALA A 204 -12.05 -14.25 1.98
CA ALA A 204 -12.61 -15.48 1.42
C ALA A 204 -12.16 -16.65 2.29
N HIS A 205 -13.09 -17.18 3.08
CA HIS A 205 -12.80 -18.09 4.16
C HIS A 205 -12.01 -19.28 3.64
N ARG A 206 -10.94 -19.64 4.37
CA ARG A 206 -10.01 -20.70 3.95
C ARG A 206 -10.66 -22.09 3.92
N ASP A 207 -11.80 -22.23 4.59
CA ASP A 207 -12.46 -23.52 4.86
C ASP A 207 -13.75 -23.74 4.04
N VAL A 208 -14.03 -22.84 3.08
CA VAL A 208 -15.24 -22.92 2.23
C VAL A 208 -14.87 -23.37 0.83
N VAL A 209 -15.55 -24.42 0.35
CA VAL A 209 -15.48 -24.90 -1.04
C VAL A 209 -16.71 -24.42 -1.80
N TYR A 210 -16.46 -23.81 -2.95
CA TYR A 210 -17.43 -23.28 -3.89
C TYR A 210 -17.54 -24.19 -5.13
N GLU A 211 -18.66 -24.14 -5.86
CA GLU A 211 -18.74 -24.78 -7.20
C GLU A 211 -18.12 -23.85 -8.26
N ALA A 212 -18.38 -22.53 -8.19
CA ALA A 212 -17.72 -21.53 -9.03
C ALA A 212 -17.23 -20.29 -8.27
N VAL A 213 -16.08 -19.72 -8.61
CA VAL A 213 -15.61 -18.41 -8.12
C VAL A 213 -15.58 -17.43 -9.28
N TYR A 214 -16.33 -16.34 -9.16
CA TYR A 214 -16.37 -15.26 -10.14
C TYR A 214 -15.51 -14.09 -9.65
N ILE A 215 -14.56 -13.66 -10.48
CA ILE A 215 -13.67 -12.54 -10.19
C ILE A 215 -13.99 -11.43 -11.19
N CYS A 216 -14.35 -10.24 -10.70
CA CYS A 216 -14.65 -9.10 -11.57
C CYS A 216 -13.47 -8.11 -11.65
N GLY A 217 -13.04 -7.79 -12.87
CA GLY A 217 -12.01 -6.79 -13.15
C GLY A 217 -10.71 -7.36 -13.71
N SER A 218 -9.67 -6.52 -13.74
CA SER A 218 -8.34 -6.91 -14.24
C SER A 218 -7.54 -7.63 -13.15
N LEU A 219 -6.79 -8.66 -13.55
CA LEU A 219 -5.87 -9.40 -12.69
C LEU A 219 -4.57 -8.61 -12.40
N ALA A 220 -4.21 -7.66 -13.28
CA ALA A 220 -3.05 -6.78 -13.08
C ALA A 220 -3.26 -5.74 -11.96
N ALA A 221 -4.51 -5.48 -11.56
CA ALA A 221 -4.77 -4.73 -10.35
C ALA A 221 -4.31 -5.57 -9.15
N GLN A 222 -3.35 -5.05 -8.37
CA GLN A 222 -2.61 -5.65 -7.24
C GLN A 222 -3.48 -6.18 -6.06
N HIS A 223 -4.74 -6.51 -6.31
CA HIS A 223 -5.80 -6.65 -5.31
C HIS A 223 -6.51 -7.99 -5.37
N VAL A 224 -6.22 -8.87 -6.34
CA VAL A 224 -6.61 -10.28 -6.28
C VAL A 224 -5.40 -11.06 -5.76
N PRO A 225 -5.38 -11.48 -4.48
CA PRO A 225 -4.27 -12.25 -3.95
C PRO A 225 -4.06 -13.51 -4.77
N ALA A 226 -2.80 -13.87 -5.01
CA ALA A 226 -2.43 -15.05 -5.79
C ALA A 226 -3.15 -16.33 -5.29
N TRP A 227 -3.40 -16.43 -3.98
CA TRP A 227 -4.12 -17.57 -3.40
C TRP A 227 -5.59 -17.67 -3.86
N VAL A 228 -6.26 -16.58 -4.25
CA VAL A 228 -7.61 -16.65 -4.84
C VAL A 228 -7.60 -17.39 -6.18
N LEU A 229 -6.45 -17.34 -6.88
CA LEU A 229 -6.24 -18.01 -8.16
C LEU A 229 -5.60 -19.40 -8.02
N HIS A 230 -4.78 -19.61 -6.98
CA HIS A 230 -3.97 -20.83 -6.81
C HIS A 230 -4.52 -21.82 -5.79
N THR A 231 -5.50 -21.45 -4.97
CA THR A 231 -6.06 -22.41 -4.01
C THR A 231 -7.30 -23.07 -4.62
N PRO A 232 -7.33 -24.40 -4.79
CA PRO A 232 -8.47 -25.07 -5.39
C PRO A 232 -9.63 -25.09 -4.42
N ARG A 233 -10.45 -24.04 -4.52
CA ARG A 233 -11.65 -23.85 -3.71
C ARG A 233 -12.90 -23.73 -4.57
N ALA A 234 -12.74 -23.92 -5.87
CA ALA A 234 -13.84 -24.00 -6.82
C ALA A 234 -13.54 -25.02 -7.90
N GLU A 235 -14.57 -25.71 -8.38
CA GLU A 235 -14.48 -26.52 -9.59
C GLU A 235 -14.24 -25.64 -10.82
N GLN A 236 -14.76 -24.41 -10.79
CA GLN A 236 -14.63 -23.43 -11.85
C GLN A 236 -14.21 -22.06 -11.30
N THR A 237 -13.19 -21.44 -11.89
CA THR A 237 -12.84 -20.03 -11.63
C THR A 237 -13.09 -19.24 -12.91
N VAL A 238 -13.90 -18.19 -12.82
CA VAL A 238 -14.30 -17.37 -13.96
C VAL A 238 -13.85 -15.94 -13.74
N LEU A 239 -12.98 -15.45 -14.62
CA LEU A 239 -12.61 -14.05 -14.69
C LEU A 239 -13.59 -13.32 -15.60
N LEU A 240 -14.41 -12.42 -15.05
CA LEU A 240 -15.23 -11.49 -15.82
C LEU A 240 -14.52 -10.15 -15.94
N GLN A 241 -14.16 -9.77 -17.16
CA GLN A 241 -13.50 -8.49 -17.41
C GLN A 241 -13.94 -7.90 -18.74
N TYR A 242 -13.73 -6.60 -18.91
CA TYR A 242 -13.96 -5.99 -20.21
C TYR A 242 -12.87 -6.39 -21.22
N ASP A 243 -13.22 -6.43 -22.49
CA ASP A 243 -12.32 -6.78 -23.60
C ASP A 243 -11.13 -5.83 -23.82
N TRP A 244 -11.22 -4.61 -23.31
CA TRP A 244 -10.16 -3.60 -23.38
C TRP A 244 -9.23 -3.60 -22.15
N LEU A 245 -9.59 -4.35 -21.09
CA LEU A 245 -8.71 -4.57 -19.95
C LEU A 245 -7.77 -5.73 -20.32
N TRP A 246 -6.58 -5.38 -20.79
CA TRP A 246 -5.50 -6.33 -21.05
C TRP A 246 -4.53 -6.33 -19.87
N ASP A 247 -4.16 -7.52 -19.41
CA ASP A 247 -3.22 -7.73 -18.30
C ASP A 247 -1.74 -7.63 -18.77
N ASP A 248 -1.46 -6.90 -19.85
CA ASP A 248 -0.16 -6.85 -20.52
C ASP A 248 0.88 -5.95 -19.80
N GLU A 249 0.70 -5.64 -18.52
CA GLU A 249 1.75 -4.97 -17.75
C GLU A 249 2.94 -5.93 -17.55
N PRO A 250 4.14 -5.59 -18.08
CA PRO A 250 5.32 -6.44 -17.95
C PRO A 250 5.73 -6.56 -16.47
N GLY A 251 5.71 -7.78 -15.91
CA GLY A 251 6.15 -8.06 -14.55
C GLY A 251 5.25 -8.97 -13.72
N PHE A 252 4.06 -9.33 -14.21
CA PHE A 252 3.18 -10.27 -13.51
C PHE A 252 3.33 -11.71 -14.02
N PRO A 253 3.32 -12.73 -13.14
CA PRO A 253 3.38 -14.15 -13.50
C PRO A 253 2.04 -14.67 -14.03
N LEU A 254 1.29 -13.84 -14.76
CA LEU A 254 0.01 -14.20 -15.37
C LEU A 254 0.20 -15.01 -16.64
N SER A 255 1.41 -15.18 -17.18
CA SER A 255 1.66 -16.10 -18.30
C SER A 255 1.17 -17.51 -17.97
N ALA A 256 1.44 -18.01 -16.76
CA ALA A 256 0.98 -19.33 -16.30
C ALA A 256 -0.55 -19.43 -16.16
N LEU A 257 -1.25 -18.32 -15.86
CA LEU A 257 -2.71 -18.29 -15.78
C LEU A 257 -3.37 -18.05 -17.15
N ASN A 258 -2.73 -17.26 -18.02
CA ASN A 258 -3.14 -17.06 -19.41
C ASN A 258 -3.04 -18.37 -20.21
N ASP A 259 -2.06 -19.21 -19.89
CA ASP A 259 -1.93 -20.56 -20.46
C ASP A 259 -3.06 -21.52 -19.99
N LEU A 260 -3.64 -21.27 -18.81
CA LEU A 260 -4.78 -22.02 -18.25
C LEU A 260 -6.15 -21.44 -18.66
N LEU A 261 -6.22 -20.13 -18.91
CA LEU A 261 -7.44 -19.39 -19.25
C LEU A 261 -7.56 -19.24 -20.78
N ALA A 262 -8.06 -20.27 -21.46
CA ALA A 262 -8.48 -20.11 -22.85
C ALA A 262 -9.63 -19.07 -22.93
N PRO A 263 -9.53 -18.01 -23.76
CA PRO A 263 -10.62 -17.05 -23.89
C PRO A 263 -11.82 -17.72 -24.58
N GLU A 264 -12.95 -17.82 -23.89
CA GLU A 264 -14.25 -18.11 -24.53
C GLU A 264 -14.94 -16.77 -24.85
N PRO A 265 -15.06 -16.38 -26.12
CA PRO A 265 -15.77 -15.16 -26.48
C PRO A 265 -17.27 -15.35 -26.21
N LEU A 266 -17.76 -14.76 -25.12
CA LEU A 266 -19.19 -14.72 -24.84
C LEU A 266 -19.80 -13.56 -25.63
N THR A 267 -20.54 -13.86 -26.69
CA THR A 267 -21.26 -12.83 -27.45
C THR A 267 -22.53 -12.44 -26.69
N VAL A 268 -22.38 -11.68 -25.61
CA VAL A 268 -23.52 -11.02 -24.98
C VAL A 268 -23.96 -9.92 -25.95
N ARG A 269 -25.09 -10.10 -26.64
CA ARG A 269 -25.73 -9.01 -27.38
C ARG A 269 -26.49 -8.16 -26.36
N PRO A 270 -26.01 -6.98 -25.94
CA PRO A 270 -26.88 -6.04 -25.25
C PRO A 270 -28.06 -5.71 -26.17
N ALA A 271 -29.26 -5.53 -25.62
CA ALA A 271 -30.35 -4.89 -26.35
C ALA A 271 -29.84 -3.50 -26.77
N ALA A 272 -29.62 -3.30 -28.06
CA ALA A 272 -28.92 -2.12 -28.56
C ALA A 272 -29.77 -0.85 -28.34
N PRO A 273 -29.24 0.20 -27.69
CA PRO A 273 -29.59 1.57 -28.08
C PRO A 273 -28.89 1.89 -29.41
N ASP A 274 -29.54 2.68 -30.27
CA ASP A 274 -29.09 3.02 -31.63
C ASP A 274 -27.59 3.38 -31.70
N ALA A 275 -26.78 2.43 -32.18
CA ALA A 275 -25.31 2.52 -32.22
C ALA A 275 -24.77 3.45 -33.33
N ALA A 276 -25.64 4.11 -34.09
CA ALA A 276 -25.26 4.94 -35.24
C ALA A 276 -24.68 6.32 -34.85
N ALA A 277 -24.77 6.76 -33.59
CA ALA A 277 -24.42 8.13 -33.21
C ALA A 277 -22.99 8.34 -32.66
N LEU A 278 -22.18 7.29 -32.42
CA LEU A 278 -20.92 7.42 -31.67
C LEU A 278 -19.63 7.08 -32.45
N ALA A 279 -19.69 6.92 -33.77
CA ALA A 279 -18.48 6.72 -34.58
C ALA A 279 -17.77 8.06 -34.85
N VAL A 280 -16.84 8.44 -33.97
CA VAL A 280 -15.91 9.56 -34.22
C VAL A 280 -14.68 9.05 -34.98
N PRO A 281 -14.35 9.59 -36.17
CA PRO A 281 -13.16 9.17 -36.91
C PRO A 281 -11.88 9.67 -36.22
N LEU A 282 -10.89 8.77 -36.06
CA LEU A 282 -9.57 9.11 -35.56
C LEU A 282 -8.83 10.04 -36.54
N PRO A 283 -8.14 11.09 -36.08
CA PRO A 283 -7.33 11.93 -36.95
C PRO A 283 -6.07 11.18 -37.44
N PRO A 284 -5.57 11.48 -38.66
CA PRO A 284 -4.40 10.81 -39.21
C PRO A 284 -3.13 11.17 -38.43
N ARG A 285 -2.32 10.14 -38.14
CA ARG A 285 -1.01 10.28 -37.49
C ARG A 285 -0.09 11.16 -38.34
N ARG A 286 0.40 12.28 -37.78
CA ARG A 286 1.46 13.09 -38.40
C ARG A 286 2.82 12.38 -38.30
N PRO A 287 3.69 12.48 -39.34
CA PRO A 287 5.04 11.93 -39.29
C PRO A 287 5.93 12.77 -38.36
N ARG A 288 6.83 12.08 -37.64
CA ARG A 288 7.81 12.69 -36.72
C ARG A 288 8.84 13.53 -37.50
N PRO A 289 9.27 14.70 -36.98
CA PRO A 289 10.36 15.45 -37.59
C PRO A 289 11.71 14.79 -37.27
N ASN A 290 12.56 14.79 -38.29
CA ASN A 290 13.92 14.25 -38.32
C ASN A 290 14.85 15.16 -37.49
N ARG A 291 15.58 14.62 -36.50
CA ARG A 291 16.59 15.37 -35.74
C ARG A 291 17.85 15.55 -36.59
N GLY A 292 18.05 16.76 -37.08
CA GLY A 292 19.28 17.20 -37.75
C GLY A 292 20.40 17.49 -36.75
N ARG A 293 21.50 16.78 -36.97
CA ARG A 293 22.92 17.09 -36.78
C ARG A 293 23.30 18.45 -36.17
N THR A 294 24.10 18.36 -35.10
CA THR A 294 24.88 19.41 -34.43
C THR A 294 26.00 19.95 -35.34
N GLU A 295 26.13 21.27 -35.43
CA GLU A 295 27.34 21.95 -35.94
C GLU A 295 28.14 22.55 -34.78
N LEU A 296 29.45 22.30 -34.82
CA LEU A 296 30.49 22.91 -34.00
C LEU A 296 30.70 24.37 -34.39
N LEU A 297 31.07 25.20 -33.42
CA LEU A 297 31.92 26.36 -33.65
C LEU A 297 32.91 26.54 -32.49
N ASP A 298 34.15 26.75 -32.92
CA ASP A 298 35.40 26.94 -32.18
C ASP A 298 35.58 28.36 -31.60
N ALA A 299 36.64 28.46 -30.79
CA ALA A 299 37.41 29.63 -30.31
C ALA A 299 36.97 30.21 -28.95
N ALA A 300 37.87 30.48 -27.99
CA ALA A 300 39.28 30.83 -28.11
C ALA A 300 40.10 30.43 -26.85
N GLN A 301 41.39 30.12 -27.10
CA GLN A 301 42.49 30.12 -26.13
C GLN A 301 42.92 31.56 -25.82
N VAL A 302 43.46 31.82 -24.62
CA VAL A 302 44.63 32.70 -24.33
C VAL A 302 45.13 32.44 -22.88
N HIS A 303 46.41 32.02 -22.77
CA HIS A 303 47.49 32.24 -21.77
C HIS A 303 47.25 32.01 -20.25
N ASP A 304 48.02 31.13 -19.58
CA ASP A 304 49.41 31.29 -19.02
C ASP A 304 49.43 32.33 -17.88
N GLU A 305 50.02 32.19 -16.70
CA GLU A 305 50.93 31.29 -15.96
C GLU A 305 50.46 31.36 -14.48
N ASP A 306 50.78 30.49 -13.51
CA ASP A 306 52.05 30.50 -12.79
C ASP A 306 52.08 29.35 -11.76
N GLU A 307 53.31 28.89 -11.54
CA GLU A 307 53.80 27.85 -10.65
C GLU A 307 53.74 28.25 -9.17
N GLU A 308 53.54 27.28 -8.27
CA GLU A 308 54.29 27.19 -7.00
C GLU A 308 54.21 25.76 -6.43
N GLU A 309 55.31 25.01 -6.59
CA GLU A 309 55.77 23.92 -5.70
C GLU A 309 56.05 24.52 -4.29
N ASP A 310 56.15 23.85 -3.14
CA ASP A 310 56.62 22.53 -2.73
C ASP A 310 56.26 22.35 -1.20
N PRO A 311 56.87 21.48 -0.38
CA PRO A 311 56.22 20.32 0.22
C PRO A 311 56.14 20.38 1.76
N THR A 312 55.51 19.39 2.40
CA THR A 312 56.07 18.86 3.65
C THR A 312 55.66 17.40 3.86
N ARG A 313 56.69 16.54 3.79
CA ARG A 313 56.76 15.20 4.37
C ARG A 313 56.82 15.29 5.89
N THR A 314 56.16 14.36 6.59
CA THR A 314 56.78 13.73 7.77
C THR A 314 56.27 12.30 7.99
N HIS A 315 57.22 11.46 8.36
CA HIS A 315 57.21 10.01 8.56
C HIS A 315 56.64 9.58 9.93
N ALA A 316 56.44 8.24 10.04
CA ALA A 316 56.58 7.37 11.22
C ALA A 316 55.30 7.12 12.06
N ALA A 317 55.05 5.95 12.65
CA ALA A 317 55.65 4.61 12.59
C ALA A 317 54.65 3.60 13.22
N GLU A 318 54.72 2.34 12.79
CA GLU A 318 54.13 1.17 13.45
C GLU A 318 54.80 0.88 14.81
N PRO A 319 54.10 0.20 15.73
CA PRO A 319 54.77 -0.65 16.69
C PRO A 319 54.33 -2.11 16.61
N THR A 320 55.36 -2.92 16.38
CA THR A 320 55.50 -4.37 16.56
C THR A 320 55.08 -4.89 17.94
N ALA A 321 54.59 -6.12 17.93
CA ALA A 321 54.23 -6.95 19.08
C ALA A 321 55.44 -7.37 19.96
N PRO A 322 55.19 -7.76 21.23
CA PRO A 322 56.11 -8.59 21.99
C PRO A 322 55.61 -10.03 22.20
N SER A 323 56.58 -10.93 22.11
CA SER A 323 56.52 -12.38 22.23
C SER A 323 56.14 -12.90 23.62
N ALA A 324 55.62 -14.13 23.63
CA ALA A 324 55.24 -14.96 24.79
C ALA A 324 56.39 -15.33 25.75
N PRO A 325 56.07 -15.91 26.92
CA PRO A 325 56.60 -17.25 27.19
C PRO A 325 55.67 -18.25 27.92
N ALA A 326 56.08 -19.52 27.82
CA ALA A 326 55.94 -20.62 28.77
C ALA A 326 54.69 -21.54 28.75
N GLU A 327 54.92 -22.67 28.05
CA GLU A 327 54.43 -24.03 28.21
C GLU A 327 53.70 -24.43 29.50
N HIS A 328 52.49 -24.99 29.34
CA HIS A 328 51.90 -25.97 30.25
C HIS A 328 51.21 -27.10 29.47
N ARG A 329 51.53 -28.34 29.89
CA ARG A 329 51.10 -29.63 29.35
C ARG A 329 49.59 -29.80 29.34
N GLN A 330 48.99 -30.20 28.21
CA GLN A 330 47.67 -30.86 28.17
C GLN A 330 47.61 -31.90 27.02
N GLY A 331 46.92 -33.01 27.30
CA GLY A 331 46.82 -34.22 26.47
C GLY A 331 46.04 -34.03 25.14
N PRO A 332 45.58 -35.14 24.52
CA PRO A 332 45.18 -35.15 23.10
C PRO A 332 44.00 -34.21 22.82
N ARG A 333 44.28 -33.12 22.10
CA ARG A 333 43.30 -32.17 21.58
C ARG A 333 42.64 -32.74 20.32
N VAL A 334 41.33 -32.95 20.38
CA VAL A 334 40.47 -33.02 19.18
C VAL A 334 40.48 -31.63 18.55
N ALA A 335 40.80 -31.52 17.26
CA ALA A 335 40.82 -30.24 16.56
C ALA A 335 39.42 -29.59 16.61
N PRO A 336 39.27 -28.35 17.10
CA PRO A 336 38.01 -27.63 16.97
C PRO A 336 37.76 -27.36 15.49
N VAL A 337 36.60 -27.83 15.01
CA VAL A 337 36.06 -27.41 13.72
C VAL A 337 35.91 -25.89 13.77
N ARG A 338 36.74 -25.15 13.03
CA ARG A 338 36.50 -23.73 12.76
C ARG A 338 35.26 -23.65 11.89
N LEU A 339 34.11 -23.41 12.51
CA LEU A 339 32.95 -22.87 11.82
C LEU A 339 33.33 -21.45 11.41
N GLU A 340 33.43 -21.19 10.10
CA GLU A 340 33.50 -19.81 9.63
C GLU A 340 32.24 -19.09 10.12
N PRO A 341 32.34 -17.83 10.60
CA PRO A 341 31.17 -17.07 10.98
C PRO A 341 30.26 -16.96 9.76
N TRP A 342 29.14 -17.67 9.82
CA TRP A 342 28.08 -17.54 8.84
C TRP A 342 27.53 -16.13 8.99
N ALA A 343 27.96 -15.23 8.10
CA ALA A 343 27.39 -13.90 7.92
C ALA A 343 26.34 -14.02 6.82
N PRO A 344 25.04 -14.15 7.14
CA PRO A 344 23.98 -14.11 6.15
C PRO A 344 24.08 -12.84 5.28
N ASP A 345 24.03 -13.01 3.96
CA ASP A 345 24.03 -11.90 3.01
C ASP A 345 22.63 -11.28 2.97
N TYR A 346 22.49 -10.11 3.60
CA TYR A 346 21.24 -9.34 3.64
C TYR A 346 21.11 -8.30 2.52
N SER A 347 21.90 -8.41 1.44
CA SER A 347 21.88 -7.46 0.31
C SER A 347 20.49 -7.26 -0.28
N GLN A 348 19.65 -8.31 -0.35
CA GLN A 348 18.26 -8.19 -0.83
C GLN A 348 17.37 -7.38 0.11
N ALA A 349 17.51 -7.55 1.43
CA ALA A 349 16.77 -6.76 2.42
C ALA A 349 17.15 -5.28 2.34
N ARG A 350 18.41 -4.96 2.04
CA ARG A 350 18.90 -3.58 1.83
C ARG A 350 18.31 -2.91 0.60
N GLY A 351 17.91 -3.68 -0.43
CA GLY A 351 17.19 -3.14 -1.60
C GLY A 351 15.89 -2.42 -1.22
N THR A 352 15.35 -2.68 -0.03
CA THR A 352 14.17 -1.98 0.49
C THR A 352 14.48 -0.58 1.06
N ALA A 353 15.73 -0.20 1.26
CA ALA A 353 16.05 1.14 1.77
C ALA A 353 15.78 2.25 0.72
N GLY A 354 15.87 1.96 -0.58
CA GLY A 354 15.86 3.01 -1.62
C GLY A 354 14.53 3.29 -2.35
N THR A 355 13.46 2.55 -2.11
CA THR A 355 12.22 2.62 -2.94
C THR A 355 11.11 3.53 -2.36
N GLY A 356 11.49 4.63 -1.72
CA GLY A 356 10.53 5.64 -1.24
C GLY A 356 9.79 6.35 -2.37
N ALA A 357 8.59 6.87 -2.09
CA ALA A 357 7.93 7.79 -3.01
C ALA A 357 8.83 9.02 -3.25
N HIS A 358 8.86 9.56 -4.47
CA HIS A 358 9.67 10.74 -4.78
C HIS A 358 9.41 11.88 -3.78
N GLY A 359 10.46 12.26 -3.04
CA GLY A 359 10.41 13.31 -2.04
C GLY A 359 10.04 12.87 -0.63
N GLU A 360 10.08 11.59 -0.28
CA GLU A 360 10.02 11.18 1.12
C GLU A 360 11.35 11.45 1.85
N SER A 361 11.27 11.91 3.10
CA SER A 361 12.43 12.02 3.98
C SER A 361 13.01 10.65 4.30
N THR A 362 14.31 10.50 4.14
CA THR A 362 15.06 9.37 4.65
C THR A 362 15.74 9.72 5.98
N VAL A 363 15.88 8.73 6.85
CA VAL A 363 16.68 8.83 8.08
C VAL A 363 17.67 7.68 8.16
N PRO A 364 18.83 7.87 8.80
CA PRO A 364 19.74 6.77 9.07
C PRO A 364 19.07 5.75 9.99
N ALA A 365 18.97 4.52 9.50
CA ALA A 365 18.34 3.42 10.19
C ALA A 365 19.19 2.15 10.11
N ARG A 366 19.06 1.32 11.13
CA ARG A 366 19.69 0.02 11.23
C ARG A 366 18.69 -1.08 10.92
N LEU A 367 19.12 -2.11 10.18
CA LEU A 367 18.30 -3.30 9.95
C LEU A 367 18.45 -4.26 11.13
N LEU A 368 17.32 -4.62 11.72
CA LEU A 368 17.20 -5.71 12.68
C LEU A 368 16.52 -6.89 11.98
N ILE A 369 17.06 -8.08 12.19
CA ILE A 369 16.50 -9.33 11.68
C ILE A 369 15.75 -9.99 12.82
N LEU A 370 14.50 -10.33 12.57
CA LEU A 370 13.55 -10.81 13.56
C LEU A 370 13.09 -12.23 13.23
N GLN A 371 12.86 -13.03 14.26
CA GLN A 371 12.22 -14.33 14.12
C GLN A 371 10.70 -14.16 13.98
N GLY A 372 10.17 -14.36 12.77
CA GLY A 372 8.73 -14.24 12.45
C GLY A 372 7.90 -15.49 12.74
N GLY A 373 8.40 -16.41 13.56
CA GLY A 373 7.78 -17.71 13.81
C GLY A 373 7.62 -18.51 12.51
N HIS A 374 6.37 -18.86 12.16
CA HIS A 374 6.04 -19.62 10.94
C HIS A 374 6.25 -18.82 9.64
N GLN A 375 6.43 -17.50 9.71
CA GLN A 375 6.59 -16.64 8.53
C GLN A 375 8.05 -16.52 8.05
N GLY A 376 8.98 -17.25 8.66
CA GLY A 376 10.41 -17.15 8.39
C GLY A 376 11.03 -15.91 9.06
N LEU A 377 12.13 -15.42 8.47
CA LEU A 377 12.85 -14.25 8.98
C LEU A 377 12.22 -12.96 8.44
N LEU A 378 11.98 -12.03 9.36
CA LEU A 378 11.50 -10.69 9.06
C LEU A 378 12.65 -9.69 9.22
N GLY A 379 12.59 -8.60 8.48
CA GLY A 379 13.46 -7.44 8.65
C GLY A 379 12.65 -6.27 9.19
N VAL A 380 13.24 -5.46 10.04
CA VAL A 380 12.67 -4.16 10.44
C VAL A 380 13.76 -3.10 10.43
N TRP A 381 13.44 -1.92 9.89
CA TRP A 381 14.31 -0.77 9.95
C TRP A 381 14.00 0.04 11.21
N MET A 382 15.00 0.28 12.05
CA MET A 382 14.90 1.10 13.26
C MET A 382 15.82 2.30 13.14
N GLU A 383 15.32 3.49 13.43
CA GLU A 383 16.14 4.71 13.43
C GLU A 383 17.30 4.59 14.43
N THR A 384 18.45 5.22 14.17
CA THR A 384 19.58 5.13 15.10
C THR A 384 19.34 5.88 16.41
N GLU A 385 18.54 6.94 16.34
CA GLU A 385 18.15 7.76 17.47
C GLU A 385 16.76 7.35 17.91
N GLY A 386 16.65 6.77 19.10
CA GLY A 386 15.37 6.31 19.60
C GLY A 386 15.51 5.30 20.71
N ARG A 387 14.37 4.78 21.13
CA ARG A 387 14.29 3.78 22.20
C ARG A 387 13.35 2.66 21.78
N ALA A 388 13.65 1.46 22.23
CA ALA A 388 12.90 0.25 21.96
C ALA A 388 12.47 -0.41 23.26
N TYR A 389 11.24 -0.94 23.25
CA TYR A 389 10.76 -1.80 24.31
C TYR A 389 11.25 -3.22 24.07
N ILE A 390 11.99 -3.77 25.03
CA ILE A 390 12.53 -5.11 25.00
C ILE A 390 11.86 -5.95 26.10
N VAL A 391 11.47 -7.18 25.77
CA VAL A 391 10.99 -8.18 26.75
C VAL A 391 12.16 -9.09 27.16
N GLU A 392 12.50 -9.06 28.43
CA GLU A 392 13.50 -9.94 29.03
C GLU A 392 12.86 -11.25 29.45
N ALA A 393 12.83 -12.19 28.51
CA ALA A 393 12.19 -13.48 28.71
C ALA A 393 12.93 -14.35 29.72
N GLU A 394 14.25 -14.18 29.94
CA GLU A 394 15.06 -15.06 30.80
C GLU A 394 15.01 -14.68 32.29
N ASP A 395 15.01 -13.38 32.61
CA ASP A 395 15.20 -12.86 33.97
C ASP A 395 13.91 -12.55 34.75
N GLY A 396 12.76 -13.02 34.27
CA GLY A 396 11.50 -12.98 35.04
C GLY A 396 10.48 -11.93 34.60
N SER A 397 10.31 -11.73 33.29
CA SER A 397 9.19 -11.00 32.69
C SER A 397 9.23 -9.48 32.90
N ALA A 398 10.39 -8.86 32.72
CA ALA A 398 10.52 -7.40 32.69
C ALA A 398 10.39 -6.87 31.25
N VAL A 399 9.71 -5.73 31.12
CA VAL A 399 9.80 -4.89 29.92
C VAL A 399 10.80 -3.80 30.24
N CYS A 400 11.84 -3.67 29.43
CA CYS A 400 12.83 -2.61 29.57
C CYS A 400 12.80 -1.68 28.35
N ASP A 401 13.03 -0.40 28.60
CA ASP A 401 13.11 0.63 27.58
C ASP A 401 14.59 0.96 27.34
N LEU A 402 15.12 0.50 26.20
CA LEU A 402 16.54 0.58 25.87
C LEU A 402 16.79 1.55 24.70
N PRO A 403 17.89 2.33 24.72
CA PRO A 403 18.35 3.04 23.53
C PRO A 403 18.56 2.06 22.37
N LEU A 404 18.16 2.45 21.15
CA LEU A 404 18.28 1.57 19.98
C LEU A 404 19.72 1.12 19.68
N GLY A 405 20.71 1.93 20.03
CA GLY A 405 22.13 1.57 19.93
C GLY A 405 22.58 0.45 20.88
N GLU A 406 21.80 0.17 21.93
CA GLU A 406 22.08 -0.87 22.92
C GLU A 406 21.34 -2.18 22.65
N VAL A 407 20.45 -2.20 21.65
CA VAL A 407 19.70 -3.39 21.25
C VAL A 407 20.63 -4.43 20.62
N ARG A 408 20.50 -5.68 21.04
CA ARG A 408 21.38 -6.81 20.66
C ARG A 408 20.58 -8.02 20.20
N ALA A 409 21.23 -8.87 19.42
CA ALA A 409 20.70 -10.20 19.10
C ALA A 409 20.41 -11.01 20.38
N GLY A 410 19.38 -11.84 20.32
CA GLY A 410 18.83 -12.62 21.44
C GLY A 410 17.76 -11.89 22.27
N GLN A 411 17.68 -10.57 22.22
CA GLN A 411 16.63 -9.79 22.89
C GLN A 411 15.28 -9.89 22.15
N HIS A 412 14.17 -9.53 22.81
CA HIS A 412 12.84 -9.58 22.20
C HIS A 412 12.27 -8.17 22.01
N LEU A 413 12.29 -7.68 20.77
CA LEU A 413 11.79 -6.36 20.39
C LEU A 413 10.26 -6.35 20.33
N VAL A 414 9.62 -5.43 21.04
CA VAL A 414 8.18 -5.21 20.94
C VAL A 414 7.88 -4.25 19.80
N LEU A 415 7.11 -4.72 18.83
CA LEU A 415 6.60 -3.95 17.70
C LEU A 415 5.08 -3.91 17.71
N ARG A 416 4.53 -2.89 17.05
CA ARG A 416 3.08 -2.71 16.90
C ARG A 416 2.62 -3.37 15.60
N GLU A 417 1.57 -4.18 15.66
CA GLU A 417 1.07 -4.89 14.47
C GLU A 417 0.28 -3.98 13.50
N ARG A 418 -0.18 -2.81 14.00
CA ARG A 418 -0.93 -1.80 13.24
C ARG A 418 -0.47 -0.40 13.64
N GLY A 419 -0.40 0.50 12.65
CA GLY A 419 0.29 1.80 12.68
C GLY A 419 0.21 2.56 14.02
N ASP A 420 1.39 3.03 14.46
CA ASP A 420 1.69 3.39 15.85
C ASP A 420 0.79 4.44 16.48
N LEU A 421 0.33 5.37 15.65
CA LEU A 421 -0.44 6.51 16.10
C LEU A 421 -1.86 6.15 16.49
N GLN A 422 -2.43 5.07 15.94
CA GLN A 422 -3.80 4.68 16.26
C GLN A 422 -3.94 4.25 17.71
N LEU A 423 -2.93 3.57 18.25
CA LEU A 423 -2.93 3.11 19.64
C LEU A 423 -2.92 4.30 20.62
N ILE A 424 -1.95 5.20 20.46
CA ILE A 424 -1.81 6.38 21.32
C ILE A 424 -3.05 7.27 21.22
N HIS A 425 -3.62 7.42 20.01
CA HIS A 425 -4.82 8.21 19.84
C HIS A 425 -6.04 7.55 20.47
N GLY A 426 -6.17 6.21 20.38
CA GLY A 426 -7.24 5.46 21.02
C GLY A 426 -7.24 5.67 22.53
N TYR A 427 -6.10 5.45 23.18
CA TYR A 427 -5.95 5.67 24.62
C TYR A 427 -6.15 7.14 25.02
N ALA A 428 -5.61 8.10 24.26
CA ALA A 428 -5.81 9.52 24.55
C ALA A 428 -7.29 9.92 24.39
N ALA A 429 -7.99 9.40 23.37
CA ALA A 429 -9.41 9.64 23.16
C ALA A 429 -10.28 9.00 24.26
N ALA A 430 -9.97 7.75 24.65
CA ALA A 430 -10.68 7.07 25.73
C ALA A 430 -10.53 7.81 27.08
N ARG A 431 -9.33 8.37 27.34
CA ARG A 431 -9.02 9.08 28.58
C ARG A 431 -9.57 10.50 28.65
N HIS A 432 -9.47 11.26 27.56
CA HIS A 432 -9.78 12.69 27.55
C HIS A 432 -11.07 13.03 26.78
N GLY A 433 -11.71 12.03 26.18
CA GLY A 433 -13.03 12.10 25.58
C GLY A 433 -13.14 13.17 24.49
N GLU A 434 -14.23 13.92 24.54
CA GLU A 434 -14.59 14.95 23.55
C GLU A 434 -13.52 16.05 23.44
N ALA A 435 -12.87 16.42 24.54
CA ALA A 435 -11.82 17.46 24.52
C ALA A 435 -10.64 17.07 23.63
N TYR A 436 -10.25 15.79 23.64
CA TYR A 436 -9.22 15.28 22.74
C TYR A 436 -9.68 15.30 21.27
N GLY A 437 -10.92 14.89 21.02
CA GLY A 437 -11.53 14.93 19.68
C GLY A 437 -11.51 16.34 19.08
N LEU A 438 -11.97 17.34 19.83
CA LEU A 438 -12.00 18.75 19.42
C LEU A 438 -10.58 19.29 19.17
N ALA A 439 -9.63 19.02 20.07
CA ALA A 439 -8.26 19.44 19.89
C ALA A 439 -7.61 18.83 18.63
N ARG A 440 -7.90 17.55 18.38
CA ARG A 440 -7.46 16.84 17.17
C ARG A 440 -8.07 17.44 15.92
N GLU A 441 -9.36 17.77 15.94
CA GLU A 441 -10.04 18.40 14.81
C GLU A 441 -9.40 19.76 14.46
N VAL A 442 -9.20 20.62 15.46
CA VAL A 442 -8.51 21.92 15.31
C VAL A 442 -7.11 21.73 14.72
N HIS A 443 -6.36 20.74 15.21
CA HIS A 443 -5.03 20.44 14.71
C HIS A 443 -5.04 19.96 13.25
N LEU A 444 -5.91 19.01 12.90
CA LEU A 444 -6.02 18.46 11.55
C LEU A 444 -6.52 19.50 10.54
N ASP A 445 -7.41 20.39 10.97
CA ASP A 445 -7.89 21.52 10.17
C ASP A 445 -6.72 22.46 9.81
N PHE A 446 -5.89 22.82 10.79
CA PHE A 446 -4.67 23.57 10.55
C PHE A 446 -3.70 22.84 9.61
N LYS A 447 -3.48 21.54 9.79
CA LYS A 447 -2.62 20.73 8.90
C LYS A 447 -3.14 20.67 7.46
N ARG A 448 -4.46 20.62 7.30
CA ARG A 448 -5.10 20.68 5.99
C ARG A 448 -4.84 22.00 5.30
N ASP A 449 -4.94 23.12 5.99
CA ASP A 449 -4.63 24.44 5.43
C ASP A 449 -3.15 24.61 5.12
N LEU A 450 -2.26 24.12 6.00
CA LEU A 450 -0.82 24.11 5.75
C LEU A 450 -0.48 23.33 4.47
N ARG A 451 -1.05 22.14 4.28
CA ARG A 451 -0.85 21.34 3.06
C ARG A 451 -1.45 22.00 1.82
N ARG A 452 -2.61 22.66 1.93
CA ARG A 452 -3.18 23.46 0.83
C ARG A 452 -2.29 24.64 0.44
N ALA A 453 -1.69 25.31 1.42
CA ALA A 453 -0.74 26.39 1.15
C ALA A 453 0.55 25.84 0.51
N ALA A 454 1.04 24.70 0.99
CA ALA A 454 2.21 24.02 0.44
C ALA A 454 2.04 23.66 -1.05
N ALA A 455 0.86 23.18 -1.44
CA ALA A 455 0.56 22.79 -2.81
C ALA A 455 0.65 23.95 -3.83
N ARG A 456 0.56 25.21 -3.37
CA ARG A 456 0.65 26.39 -4.25
C ARG A 456 2.06 26.65 -4.77
N TYR A 457 3.07 25.96 -4.23
CA TYR A 457 4.47 26.18 -4.59
C TYR A 457 4.99 25.00 -5.40
N ALA A 458 5.64 25.31 -6.53
CA ALA A 458 6.17 24.30 -7.45
C ALA A 458 7.25 23.41 -6.81
N THR A 459 7.98 23.93 -5.82
CA THR A 459 9.03 23.20 -5.10
C THR A 459 8.96 23.47 -3.60
N ARG A 460 9.49 22.54 -2.81
CA ARG A 460 9.60 22.70 -1.35
C ARG A 460 10.59 23.78 -0.96
N ASP A 461 11.65 23.97 -1.73
CA ASP A 461 12.62 25.04 -1.49
C ASP A 461 11.96 26.41 -1.58
N LEU A 462 11.07 26.61 -2.56
CA LEU A 462 10.31 27.84 -2.67
C LEU A 462 9.36 28.03 -1.48
N ALA A 463 8.67 26.97 -1.05
CA ALA A 463 7.85 27.03 0.16
C ALA A 463 8.67 27.39 1.42
N CYS A 464 9.88 26.83 1.56
CA CYS A 464 10.77 27.12 2.68
C CYS A 464 11.29 28.57 2.62
N ALA A 465 11.63 29.09 1.45
CA ALA A 465 12.03 30.49 1.28
C ALA A 465 10.91 31.45 1.69
N VAL A 466 9.66 31.13 1.37
CA VAL A 466 8.51 31.92 1.82
C VAL A 466 8.31 31.81 3.33
N LEU A 467 8.43 30.61 3.92
CA LEU A 467 8.39 30.45 5.37
C LEU A 467 9.47 31.27 6.08
N ALA A 468 10.69 31.27 5.56
CA ALA A 468 11.78 32.10 6.07
C ALA A 468 11.43 33.60 5.99
N SER A 469 10.77 34.04 4.92
CA SER A 469 10.28 35.43 4.81
C SER A 469 9.18 35.78 5.83
N PHE A 470 8.48 34.78 6.37
CA PHE A 470 7.55 34.93 7.50
C PHE A 470 8.22 34.79 8.87
N GLY A 471 9.53 34.61 8.92
CA GLY A 471 10.31 34.55 10.17
C GLY A 471 10.58 33.14 10.68
N ALA A 472 10.34 32.08 9.89
CA ALA A 472 10.75 30.73 10.27
C ALA A 472 12.29 30.64 10.34
N VAL A 473 12.81 30.16 11.47
CA VAL A 473 14.24 30.04 11.76
C VAL A 473 14.78 28.66 11.38
N SER A 474 13.93 27.64 11.34
CA SER A 474 14.32 26.26 11.05
C SER A 474 13.75 25.75 9.71
N ALA A 475 13.32 26.65 8.82
CA ALA A 475 12.70 26.27 7.56
C ALA A 475 13.71 25.61 6.62
N ASN A 476 13.51 24.32 6.36
CA ASN A 476 14.21 23.57 5.31
C ASN A 476 13.24 22.49 4.78
N PRO A 477 13.51 21.88 3.60
CA PRO A 477 12.58 20.95 2.97
C PRO A 477 12.19 19.76 3.85
N GLN A 478 13.12 19.31 4.70
CA GLN A 478 12.94 18.21 5.63
C GLN A 478 11.98 18.57 6.77
N ASN A 479 12.26 19.68 7.47
CA ASN A 479 11.41 20.21 8.53
C ASN A 479 10.03 20.57 8.00
N PHE A 480 9.95 21.19 6.83
CA PHE A 480 8.68 21.52 6.19
C PHE A 480 7.84 20.27 5.91
N SER A 481 8.45 19.24 5.33
CA SER A 481 7.79 17.96 5.09
C SER A 481 7.28 17.35 6.40
N ASN A 482 8.10 17.38 7.46
CA ASN A 482 7.71 16.95 8.79
C ASN A 482 6.54 17.78 9.35
N TRP A 483 6.58 19.09 9.23
CA TRP A 483 5.52 19.98 9.70
C TRP A 483 4.21 19.80 8.94
N CYS A 484 4.22 19.31 7.70
CA CYS A 484 3.00 19.00 6.94
C CYS A 484 2.33 17.68 7.34
N ARG A 485 2.99 16.80 8.11
CA ARG A 485 2.42 15.52 8.55
C ARG A 485 1.42 15.71 9.69
N ASP A 486 0.46 14.78 9.79
CA ASP A 486 -0.62 14.79 10.79
C ASP A 486 -0.17 14.31 12.19
N ASP A 487 1.02 13.70 12.27
CA ASP A 487 1.63 13.18 13.48
C ASP A 487 2.58 14.18 14.14
N LYS A 488 3.16 15.10 13.36
CA LYS A 488 4.00 16.16 13.89
C LYS A 488 3.13 17.29 14.44
N LEU A 489 2.94 17.32 15.76
CA LEU A 489 2.05 18.30 16.41
C LEU A 489 2.49 19.77 16.22
N ARG A 490 3.78 20.08 16.35
CA ARG A 490 4.29 21.44 16.17
C ARG A 490 5.80 21.50 15.88
N PRO A 491 6.31 22.63 15.36
CA PRO A 491 7.74 22.92 15.40
C PRO A 491 8.24 23.10 16.84
N ARG A 492 9.57 23.04 16.99
CA ARG A 492 10.24 23.25 18.27
C ARG A 492 10.23 24.73 18.66
N GLU A 493 10.51 25.60 17.70
CA GLU A 493 10.60 27.04 17.91
C GLU A 493 9.25 27.72 17.69
N TRP A 494 8.94 28.69 18.55
CA TRP A 494 7.72 29.49 18.44
C TRP A 494 7.65 30.29 17.13
N ALA A 495 8.79 30.86 16.71
CA ALA A 495 8.89 31.63 15.47
C ALA A 495 8.47 30.82 14.24
N ASP A 496 8.84 29.54 14.20
CA ASP A 496 8.43 28.61 13.14
C ASP A 496 6.92 28.39 13.13
N MET A 497 6.26 28.32 14.31
CA MET A 497 4.81 28.18 14.38
C MET A 497 4.08 29.40 13.85
N ALA A 498 4.50 30.60 14.29
CA ALA A 498 3.91 31.85 13.82
C ALA A 498 4.06 31.99 12.28
N ALA A 499 5.23 31.62 11.75
CA ALA A 499 5.47 31.59 10.32
C ALA A 499 4.60 30.57 9.58
N LEU A 500 4.42 29.36 10.11
CA LEU A 500 3.55 28.33 9.54
C LEU A 500 2.07 28.76 9.50
N VAL A 501 1.59 29.46 10.52
CA VAL A 501 0.21 29.97 10.58
C VAL A 501 -0.01 31.05 9.52
N ARG A 502 0.93 31.98 9.37
CA ARG A 502 0.92 32.98 8.30
C ARG A 502 0.99 32.32 6.92
N PHE A 503 1.86 31.33 6.77
CA PHE A 503 2.01 30.57 5.53
C PHE A 503 0.73 29.82 5.14
N ALA A 504 0.02 29.24 6.11
CA ALA A 504 -1.28 28.61 5.91
C ALA A 504 -2.40 29.60 5.54
N GLY A 505 -2.12 30.92 5.53
CA GLY A 505 -3.08 31.97 5.22
C GLY A 505 -3.99 32.33 6.40
N ARG A 506 -3.60 31.98 7.63
CA ARG A 506 -4.34 32.32 8.84
C ARG A 506 -3.78 33.59 9.49
N PRO A 507 -4.61 34.39 10.19
CA PRO A 507 -4.14 35.50 11.01
C PRO A 507 -3.10 35.07 12.04
N GLU A 508 -2.05 35.86 12.26
CA GLU A 508 -0.97 35.52 13.21
C GLU A 508 -1.48 35.32 14.65
N ARG A 509 -2.57 36.01 15.04
CA ARG A 509 -3.23 35.82 16.35
C ARG A 509 -3.72 34.39 16.60
N ASP A 510 -3.89 33.58 15.54
CA ASP A 510 -4.30 32.17 15.66
C ASP A 510 -3.12 31.26 16.04
N ALA A 511 -1.88 31.76 16.01
CA ALA A 511 -0.69 30.97 16.35
C ALA A 511 -0.67 30.51 17.80
N GLN A 512 -1.07 31.37 18.75
CA GLN A 512 -1.06 31.02 20.18
C GLN A 512 -2.07 29.92 20.49
N PRO A 513 -3.36 30.03 20.11
CA PRO A 513 -4.31 28.95 20.33
C PRO A 513 -3.89 27.63 19.69
N LEU A 514 -3.32 27.66 18.48
CA LEU A 514 -2.88 26.45 17.80
C LEU A 514 -1.66 25.80 18.47
N TRP A 515 -0.74 26.61 19.01
CA TRP A 515 0.40 26.13 19.77
C TRP A 515 -0.05 25.50 21.09
N ASP A 516 -0.90 26.18 21.85
CA ASP A 516 -1.44 25.69 23.11
C ASP A 516 -2.20 24.37 22.89
N ASN A 517 -2.99 24.30 21.82
CA ASN A 517 -3.68 23.08 21.40
C ASN A 517 -2.71 21.94 21.06
N ALA A 518 -1.61 22.23 20.35
CA ALA A 518 -0.58 21.24 20.04
C ALA A 518 0.18 20.77 21.29
N ASP A 519 0.46 21.66 22.26
CA ASP A 519 1.05 21.32 23.55
C ASP A 519 0.13 20.44 24.40
N GLN A 520 -1.17 20.72 24.38
CA GLN A 520 -2.16 19.90 25.06
C GLN A 520 -2.24 18.50 24.45
N LEU A 521 -2.30 18.39 23.12
CA LEU A 521 -2.25 17.10 22.42
C LEU A 521 -0.98 16.32 22.74
N TRP A 522 0.17 17.00 22.79
CA TRP A 522 1.45 16.38 23.10
C TRP A 522 1.46 15.81 24.52
N THR A 523 0.92 16.55 25.48
CA THR A 523 0.77 16.11 26.87
C THR A 523 -0.10 14.87 26.95
N TRP A 524 -1.27 14.88 26.30
CA TRP A 524 -2.17 13.73 26.26
C TRP A 524 -1.56 12.51 25.57
N HIS A 525 -0.78 12.69 24.51
CA HIS A 525 -0.05 11.58 23.87
C HIS A 525 1.03 10.98 24.76
N ARG A 526 1.74 11.80 25.54
CA ARG A 526 2.71 11.32 26.52
C ARG A 526 2.05 10.54 27.64
N GLU A 527 0.92 11.02 28.16
CA GLU A 527 0.12 10.30 29.14
C GLU A 527 -0.37 8.96 28.60
N ALA A 528 -0.93 8.94 27.38
CA ALA A 528 -1.37 7.73 26.71
C ALA A 528 -0.20 6.76 26.45
N GLY A 529 0.97 7.26 26.04
CA GLY A 529 2.17 6.44 25.85
C GLY A 529 2.67 5.79 27.14
N ARG A 530 2.64 6.53 28.25
CA ARG A 530 2.94 5.98 29.58
C ARG A 530 1.93 4.89 29.96
N GLN A 531 0.64 5.12 29.75
CA GLN A 531 -0.39 4.14 30.02
C GLN A 531 -0.24 2.86 29.17
N VAL A 532 0.10 2.99 27.88
CA VAL A 532 0.41 1.85 27.01
C VAL A 532 1.59 1.05 27.55
N SER A 533 2.62 1.74 28.05
CA SER A 533 3.82 1.09 28.63
C SER A 533 3.46 0.33 29.91
N GLU A 534 2.70 0.94 30.82
CA GLU A 534 2.19 0.30 32.04
C GLU A 534 1.32 -0.93 31.73
N LEU A 535 0.46 -0.85 30.71
CA LEU A 535 -0.37 -1.98 30.27
C LEU A 535 0.46 -3.09 29.63
N LEU A 536 1.51 -2.75 28.87
CA LEU A 536 2.43 -3.72 28.30
C LEU A 536 3.21 -4.44 29.41
N GLU A 537 3.74 -3.73 30.39
CA GLU A 537 4.40 -4.30 31.56
C GLU A 537 3.47 -5.28 32.30
N GLN A 538 2.22 -4.89 32.54
CA GLN A 538 1.21 -5.76 33.15
C GLN A 538 0.91 -7.00 32.30
N ALA A 539 0.74 -6.82 30.98
CA ALA A 539 0.47 -7.91 30.06
C ALA A 539 1.62 -8.92 30.00
N VAL A 540 2.87 -8.44 30.04
CA VAL A 540 4.07 -9.28 30.05
C VAL A 540 4.25 -9.98 31.39
N ALA A 541 4.05 -9.27 32.51
CA ALA A 541 4.17 -9.84 33.86
C ALA A 541 3.14 -10.95 34.12
N GLY A 542 1.93 -10.85 33.54
CA GLY A 542 0.87 -11.84 33.68
C GLY A 542 0.88 -12.97 32.65
N ALA A 543 1.72 -12.89 31.60
CA ALA A 543 1.72 -13.85 30.51
C ALA A 543 2.66 -15.03 30.76
N ASP A 544 2.29 -16.22 30.26
CA ASP A 544 3.25 -17.30 30.04
C ASP A 544 4.16 -16.92 28.87
N LEU A 545 5.47 -16.75 29.14
CA LEU A 545 6.48 -16.40 28.14
C LEU A 545 7.10 -17.62 27.44
N ALA A 546 6.63 -18.85 27.74
CA ALA A 546 7.08 -20.05 27.03
C ALA A 546 6.88 -19.99 25.50
N PRO A 547 5.81 -19.37 24.94
CA PRO A 547 5.71 -19.13 23.50
C PRO A 547 6.87 -18.27 23.00
N LEU A 548 7.09 -17.09 23.59
CA LEU A 548 8.17 -16.18 23.19
C LEU A 548 9.54 -16.87 23.19
N ARG A 549 9.84 -17.67 24.23
CA ARG A 549 11.11 -18.43 24.31
C ARG A 549 11.23 -19.51 23.23
N ARG A 550 10.13 -20.18 22.86
CA ARG A 550 10.14 -21.31 21.91
C ARG A 550 10.11 -20.87 20.45
N SER A 551 9.21 -19.96 20.10
CA SER A 551 9.00 -19.52 18.72
C SER A 551 9.73 -18.22 18.38
N GLY A 552 10.27 -17.52 19.38
CA GLY A 552 10.80 -16.17 19.23
C GLY A 552 9.71 -15.13 18.95
N THR A 553 8.43 -15.46 19.10
CA THR A 553 7.35 -14.51 18.81
C THR A 553 6.18 -14.70 19.76
N GLN A 554 5.67 -13.62 20.33
CA GLN A 554 4.48 -13.64 21.17
C GLN A 554 3.67 -12.36 21.04
N ARG A 555 2.36 -12.52 20.91
CA ARG A 555 1.40 -11.42 20.89
C ARG A 555 0.90 -11.14 22.31
N PHE A 556 0.91 -9.87 22.69
CA PHE A 556 0.35 -9.34 23.93
C PHE A 556 -0.87 -8.49 23.61
N THR A 557 -1.96 -8.70 24.35
CA THR A 557 -3.17 -7.90 24.24
C THR A 557 -3.19 -6.89 25.38
N LEU A 558 -3.37 -5.62 25.07
CA LEU A 558 -3.37 -4.51 26.02
C LEU A 558 -4.79 -4.09 26.40
N GLY A 559 -5.07 -4.11 27.70
CA GLY A 559 -6.35 -3.65 28.26
C GLY A 559 -7.59 -4.36 27.67
N GLU A 560 -8.77 -3.78 27.90
CA GLU A 560 -10.04 -4.34 27.44
C GLU A 560 -10.33 -4.04 25.96
N GLU A 561 -9.73 -2.98 25.40
CA GLU A 561 -9.93 -2.57 24.00
C GLU A 561 -9.30 -3.54 22.99
N GLY A 562 -8.49 -4.50 23.46
CA GLY A 562 -7.98 -5.59 22.62
C GLY A 562 -6.84 -5.19 21.69
N HIS A 563 -6.15 -4.07 21.94
CA HIS A 563 -5.01 -3.66 21.13
C HIS A 563 -3.86 -4.66 21.24
N THR A 564 -3.18 -4.96 20.13
CA THR A 564 -2.15 -6.02 20.10
C THR A 564 -0.76 -5.47 19.82
N LEU A 565 0.19 -5.88 20.65
CA LEU A 565 1.63 -5.73 20.43
C LEU A 565 2.26 -7.10 20.21
N VAL A 566 3.33 -7.17 19.44
CA VAL A 566 4.03 -8.43 19.17
C VAL A 566 5.49 -8.27 19.54
N ALA A 567 5.99 -9.12 20.43
CA ALA A 567 7.41 -9.24 20.68
C ALA A 567 8.03 -10.24 19.69
N TYR A 568 9.15 -9.85 19.10
CA TYR A 568 9.94 -10.66 18.17
C TYR A 568 11.36 -10.81 18.71
N ARG A 569 11.89 -12.03 18.70
CA ARG A 569 13.31 -12.27 18.99
C ARG A 569 14.15 -11.69 17.88
N ILE A 570 15.16 -10.92 18.26
CA ILE A 570 16.14 -10.35 17.36
C ILE A 570 17.19 -11.42 17.09
N GLU A 571 17.30 -11.86 15.84
CA GLU A 571 18.30 -12.84 15.42
C GLU A 571 19.62 -12.16 15.06
N ASP A 572 19.54 -10.99 14.43
CA ASP A 572 20.74 -10.21 14.07
C ASP A 572 20.47 -8.70 14.08
N VAL A 573 21.52 -7.93 14.29
CA VAL A 573 21.53 -6.46 14.30
C VAL A 573 22.67 -6.00 13.40
N THR A 574 22.33 -5.50 12.22
CA THR A 574 23.34 -5.09 11.24
C THR A 574 24.18 -3.91 11.75
N ALA A 575 25.49 -3.91 11.50
CA ALA A 575 26.35 -2.78 11.89
C ALA A 575 26.17 -1.56 10.97
N GLU A 576 25.75 -1.80 9.73
CA GLU A 576 25.61 -0.77 8.70
C GLU A 576 24.32 0.03 8.86
N LEU A 577 24.42 1.32 8.58
CA LEU A 577 23.29 2.23 8.52
C LEU A 577 22.86 2.40 7.06
N ALA A 578 21.56 2.46 6.83
CA ALA A 578 20.98 2.81 5.55
C ALA A 578 20.07 4.02 5.72
N ASP A 579 20.03 4.89 4.71
CA ASP A 579 19.03 5.94 4.62
C ASP A 579 17.69 5.32 4.21
N VAL A 580 16.75 5.28 5.16
CA VAL A 580 15.46 4.60 4.99
C VAL A 580 14.33 5.62 5.04
N PRO A 581 13.35 5.56 4.11
CA PRO A 581 12.17 6.40 4.16
C PRO A 581 11.44 6.23 5.50
N GLN A 582 11.10 7.33 6.17
CA GLN A 582 10.49 7.27 7.50
C GLN A 582 9.23 6.40 7.56
N SER A 583 8.47 6.29 6.47
CA SER A 583 7.30 5.41 6.39
C SER A 583 7.61 3.91 6.49
N ARG A 584 8.87 3.50 6.37
CA ARG A 584 9.30 2.09 6.46
C ARG A 584 9.89 1.72 7.81
N LEU A 585 10.12 2.69 8.70
CA LEU A 585 10.58 2.43 10.04
C LEU A 585 9.55 1.62 10.83
N GLU A 586 10.03 0.77 11.73
CA GLU A 586 9.22 -0.01 12.69
C GLU A 586 8.19 -0.95 12.04
N LYS A 587 8.26 -1.16 10.72
CA LYS A 587 7.36 -2.05 9.97
C LYS A 587 8.09 -3.31 9.55
N PRO A 588 7.76 -4.48 10.14
CA PRO A 588 8.30 -5.75 9.71
C PRO A 588 7.99 -6.02 8.24
N PHE A 589 8.99 -6.45 7.49
CA PHE A 589 8.86 -6.94 6.12
C PHE A 589 9.51 -8.31 5.98
N ARG A 590 9.07 -9.11 5.03
CA ARG A 590 9.69 -10.42 4.78
C ARG A 590 11.07 -10.22 4.16
N THR A 591 12.07 -10.89 4.72
CA THR A 591 13.37 -11.00 4.05
C THR A 591 13.28 -12.11 3.01
N ALA A 592 13.78 -11.85 1.81
CA ALA A 592 14.02 -12.90 0.83
C ALA A 592 15.36 -13.53 1.21
N LEU A 593 15.31 -14.71 1.81
CA LEU A 593 16.45 -15.60 1.98
C LEU A 593 16.32 -16.76 1.01
#